data_AF-A0A544ZMZ7-F1
#
_entry.id   AF-A0A544ZMZ7-F1
#
_cell.length_a   1.000
_cell.length_b   1.000
_cell.length_c   1.000
_cell.angle_alpha   90.00
_cell.angle_beta   90.00
_cell.angle_gamma   90.00
#
_symmetry.space_group_name_H-M   'P 1'
#
loop_
_entity.id
_entity.type
_entity.pdbx_description
1 polymer ?
#
loop_
_entity_poly.entity_id
_entity_poly.type
_entity_poly.pdbx_seq_one_letter_code
_entity_poly.pdbx_strand_id
1 'polypeptide(L)'
;MRARSLLIALCAVLASAGLLVVPFAAEAAPTGTSSASAGCYRQVGDHWECVTPGAFCPAAAHGRNGTSQDGDSYRCVQDGAYWRWKPAGSSGGATPKPTPKPTAKPTPKPTPTAKPAGAKCSQKYLPLPDPKCQPGTRNPAVTQETIKSTICTPGYSRRVAPPASYANALRVTQIAQYGYGDRKPSHYKEDHLIPLSLGGSPKSAKNLWPQPVLAGKGKTPADKDAVELTLWRAVCHGEVPLAKAQQAIAKNWRTAVRRLGL
;
A
#
# COMPACT_ATOMS: atom_id res chain seq x y z
N MET A 1 -54.94 -54.75 12.38
CA MET A 1 -55.66 -54.22 13.56
C MET A 1 -54.62 -53.58 14.48
N ARG A 2 -54.92 -52.36 14.95
CA ARG A 2 -53.95 -51.38 15.49
C ARG A 2 -53.50 -51.75 16.91
N ALA A 3 -52.19 -51.83 17.12
CA ALA A 3 -51.55 -51.78 18.42
C ALA A 3 -50.64 -50.54 18.46
N ARG A 4 -51.02 -49.54 19.24
CA ARG A 4 -50.24 -48.35 19.62
C ARG A 4 -50.88 -47.84 20.92
N SER A 5 -50.21 -47.34 21.94
CA SER A 5 -48.81 -47.28 22.34
C SER A 5 -48.87 -46.71 23.77
N LEU A 6 -47.92 -47.09 24.62
CA LEU A 6 -47.77 -46.55 25.98
C LEU A 6 -47.71 -45.01 25.99
N LEU A 7 -48.38 -44.40 26.97
CA LEU A 7 -48.12 -43.04 27.44
C LEU A 7 -47.87 -43.13 28.95
N ILE A 8 -46.60 -43.20 29.32
CA ILE A 8 -46.10 -42.86 30.65
C ILE A 8 -45.32 -41.56 30.45
N ALA A 9 -45.80 -40.46 31.03
CA ALA A 9 -45.02 -39.24 31.18
C ALA A 9 -45.17 -38.78 32.63
N LEU A 10 -44.16 -39.11 33.43
CA LEU A 10 -44.01 -38.72 34.83
C LEU A 10 -42.92 -37.65 34.93
N CYS A 11 -43.14 -36.71 35.85
CA CYS A 11 -42.16 -35.82 36.48
C CYS A 11 -41.60 -34.65 35.65
N ALA A 12 -42.24 -33.49 35.83
CA ALA A 12 -41.59 -32.19 35.69
C ALA A 12 -40.67 -31.95 36.91
N VAL A 13 -39.36 -31.85 36.67
CA VAL A 13 -38.40 -31.36 37.65
C VAL A 13 -38.07 -29.91 37.29
N LEU A 14 -38.47 -28.98 38.14
CA LEU A 14 -38.09 -27.58 38.09
C LEU A 14 -36.63 -27.47 38.59
N ALA A 15 -35.68 -27.26 37.68
CA ALA A 15 -34.31 -26.92 38.01
C ALA A 15 -34.15 -25.39 38.04
N SER A 16 -34.11 -24.83 39.24
CA SER A 16 -33.79 -23.43 39.50
C SER A 16 -32.28 -23.21 39.30
N ALA A 17 -31.88 -22.69 38.14
CA ALA A 17 -30.51 -22.22 37.92
C ALA A 17 -30.38 -20.77 38.41
N GLY A 18 -29.70 -20.58 39.54
CA GLY A 18 -29.34 -19.26 40.04
C GLY A 18 -28.36 -18.55 39.10
N LEU A 19 -28.72 -17.35 38.66
CA LEU A 19 -27.80 -16.43 38.01
C LEU A 19 -26.79 -15.91 39.05
N LEU A 20 -25.54 -16.37 38.96
CA LEU A 20 -24.40 -15.65 39.55
C LEU A 20 -24.00 -14.54 38.58
N VAL A 21 -24.39 -13.31 38.91
CA VAL A 21 -23.89 -12.10 38.25
C VAL A 21 -22.49 -11.82 38.78
N VAL A 22 -21.48 -12.04 37.94
CA VAL A 22 -20.10 -11.61 38.21
C VAL A 22 -19.99 -10.14 37.79
N PRO A 23 -19.48 -9.22 38.62
CA PRO A 23 -19.29 -7.84 38.19
C PRO A 23 -18.10 -7.79 37.22
N PHE A 24 -18.37 -7.45 35.96
CA PHE A 24 -17.35 -7.02 35.02
C PHE A 24 -16.80 -5.68 35.51
N ALA A 25 -15.55 -5.69 36.01
CA ALA A 25 -14.77 -4.47 36.08
C ALA A 25 -14.52 -4.00 34.65
N ALA A 26 -15.18 -2.91 34.26
CA ALA A 26 -14.90 -2.19 33.03
C ALA A 26 -13.55 -1.48 33.20
N GLU A 27 -12.48 -2.12 32.75
CA GLU A 27 -11.19 -1.45 32.57
C GLU A 27 -11.39 -0.36 31.50
N ALA A 28 -11.30 0.89 31.92
CA ALA A 28 -11.39 2.05 31.04
C ALA A 28 -10.25 1.97 29.99
N ALA A 29 -10.62 1.81 28.73
CA ALA A 29 -9.71 1.96 27.61
C ALA A 29 -9.14 3.39 27.62
N PRO A 30 -7.81 3.60 27.55
CA PRO A 30 -7.26 4.93 27.39
C PRO A 30 -7.70 5.49 26.04
N THR A 31 -8.41 6.61 26.10
CA THR A 31 -8.79 7.45 24.98
C THR A 31 -7.55 8.03 24.31
N GLY A 32 -7.33 7.62 23.08
CA GLY A 32 -6.73 8.36 21.96
C GLY A 32 -5.56 9.31 22.23
N THR A 33 -4.41 8.98 21.65
CA THR A 33 -3.63 9.99 20.94
C THR A 33 -3.23 9.43 19.57
N SER A 34 -3.46 10.26 18.56
CA SER A 34 -3.33 10.05 17.13
C SER A 34 -2.22 9.09 16.69
N SER A 35 -2.64 8.05 15.97
CA SER A 35 -1.79 7.17 15.18
C SER A 35 -1.09 7.96 14.06
N ALA A 36 0.04 8.60 14.39
CA ALA A 36 1.07 8.84 13.42
C ALA A 36 1.69 7.48 13.07
N SER A 37 1.69 7.12 11.78
CA SER A 37 2.34 5.94 11.23
C SER A 37 3.71 5.70 11.88
N ALA A 38 3.77 4.74 12.79
CA ALA A 38 4.94 4.46 13.61
C ALA A 38 6.05 3.83 12.76
N GLY A 39 6.87 4.67 12.14
CA GLY A 39 8.27 4.31 11.91
C GLY A 39 8.93 4.10 13.26
N CYS A 40 9.72 3.04 13.40
CA CYS A 40 10.38 2.66 14.64
C CYS A 40 11.55 3.61 14.98
N TYR A 41 11.30 4.89 15.25
CA TYR A 41 12.37 5.82 15.65
C TYR A 41 12.91 5.42 17.02
N ARG A 42 14.17 4.97 17.09
CA ARG A 42 14.81 4.56 18.34
C ARG A 42 15.96 5.50 18.67
N GLN A 43 15.92 6.11 19.85
CA GLN A 43 17.05 6.90 20.34
C GLN A 43 18.11 5.97 20.94
N VAL A 44 19.34 6.09 20.45
CA VAL A 44 20.52 5.34 20.94
C VAL A 44 21.61 6.37 21.24
N GLY A 45 21.72 6.77 22.51
CA GLY A 45 22.59 7.87 22.94
C GLY A 45 22.20 9.20 22.29
N ASP A 46 23.15 9.85 21.62
CA ASP A 46 22.95 11.11 20.89
C ASP A 46 22.50 10.93 19.43
N HIS A 47 22.28 9.69 19.01
CA HIS A 47 21.94 9.32 17.65
C HIS A 47 20.56 8.64 17.56
N TRP A 48 19.88 8.80 16.42
CA TRP A 48 18.59 8.16 16.16
C TRP A 48 18.72 7.04 15.12
N GLU A 49 18.29 5.84 15.46
CA GLU A 49 18.27 4.69 14.54
C GLU A 49 16.88 4.47 13.95
N CYS A 50 16.85 3.71 12.85
CA CYS A 50 15.63 3.36 12.11
C CYS A 50 14.87 4.59 11.59
N VAL A 51 15.61 5.62 11.17
CA VAL A 51 15.05 6.83 10.57
C VAL A 51 14.49 6.53 9.18
N THR A 52 13.25 6.97 8.95
CA THR A 52 12.62 6.90 7.62
C THR A 52 12.89 8.18 6.83
N PRO A 53 13.50 8.11 5.65
CA PRO A 53 13.81 9.29 4.82
C PRO A 53 12.56 10.12 4.51
N GLY A 54 12.61 11.43 4.76
CA GLY A 54 11.52 12.37 4.49
C GLY A 54 10.33 12.29 5.47
N ALA A 55 10.34 11.35 6.41
CA ALA A 55 9.31 11.27 7.44
C ALA A 55 9.46 12.39 8.48
N PHE A 56 8.38 12.66 9.22
CA PHE A 56 8.40 13.63 10.31
C PHE A 56 9.27 13.11 11.45
N CYS A 57 10.11 13.97 12.00
CA CYS A 57 10.88 13.61 13.18
C CYS A 57 10.05 13.80 14.45
N PRO A 58 10.31 13.01 15.51
CA PRO A 58 9.83 13.34 16.84
C PRO A 58 10.50 14.63 17.35
N ALA A 59 9.82 15.34 18.26
CA ALA A 59 10.31 16.61 18.82
C ALA A 59 11.72 16.50 19.42
N ALA A 60 12.02 15.39 20.10
CA ALA A 60 13.32 15.11 20.71
C ALA A 60 14.48 14.94 19.68
N ALA A 61 14.15 14.75 18.40
CA ALA A 61 15.10 14.57 17.31
C ALA A 61 15.39 15.85 16.53
N HIS A 62 14.70 16.96 16.80
CA HIS A 62 14.90 18.23 16.08
C HIS A 62 16.38 18.67 16.12
N GLY A 63 16.98 18.86 14.94
CA GLY A 63 18.38 19.26 14.79
C GLY A 63 19.41 18.15 14.94
N ARG A 64 18.99 16.94 15.37
CA ARG A 64 19.87 15.78 15.57
C ARG A 64 20.03 14.94 14.31
N ASN A 65 21.08 14.10 14.31
CA ASN A 65 21.36 13.16 13.24
C ASN A 65 20.72 11.79 13.53
N GLY A 66 20.41 11.07 12.47
CA GLY A 66 19.88 9.72 12.56
C GLY A 66 20.21 8.88 11.33
N THR A 67 20.22 7.56 11.49
CA THR A 67 20.57 6.60 10.44
C THR A 67 19.36 5.76 10.08
N SER A 68 19.16 5.55 8.78
CA SER A 68 18.12 4.65 8.28
C SER A 68 18.50 3.18 8.48
N GLN A 69 17.55 2.26 8.27
CA GLN A 69 17.86 0.81 8.31
C GLN A 69 18.89 0.40 7.26
N ASP A 70 19.02 1.17 6.16
CA ASP A 70 19.96 0.92 5.09
C ASP A 70 21.36 1.51 5.36
N GLY A 71 21.58 2.12 6.54
CA GLY A 71 22.87 2.72 6.92
C GLY A 71 23.07 4.17 6.44
N ASP A 72 22.14 4.72 5.66
CA ASP A 72 22.21 6.11 5.20
C ASP A 72 21.99 7.11 6.34
N SER A 73 22.80 8.19 6.34
CA SER A 73 22.75 9.25 7.36
C SER A 73 21.81 10.40 6.99
N TYR A 74 21.00 10.80 7.96
CA TYR A 74 20.00 11.86 7.89
C TYR A 74 20.18 12.85 9.04
N ARG A 75 19.69 14.07 8.85
CA ARG A 75 19.53 15.10 9.87
C ARG A 75 18.09 15.54 9.93
N CYS A 76 17.56 15.67 11.13
CA CYS A 76 16.25 16.25 11.31
C CYS A 76 16.34 17.78 11.19
N VAL A 77 15.74 18.34 10.15
CA VAL A 77 15.76 19.78 9.86
C VAL A 77 14.36 20.34 9.72
N GLN A 78 14.22 21.63 9.96
CA GLN A 78 12.97 22.35 9.79
C GLN A 78 12.68 22.54 8.29
N ASP A 79 11.52 22.08 7.85
CA ASP A 79 11.01 22.12 6.49
C ASP A 79 9.64 22.80 6.52
N GLY A 80 9.65 24.13 6.40
CA GLY A 80 8.48 24.97 6.63
C GLY A 80 8.03 24.92 8.09
N ALA A 81 6.76 24.57 8.33
CA ALA A 81 6.17 24.48 9.66
C ALA A 81 6.49 23.15 10.40
N TYR A 82 7.14 22.18 9.75
CA TYR A 82 7.34 20.83 10.29
C TYR A 82 8.81 20.43 10.30
N TRP A 83 9.16 19.41 11.08
CA TRP A 83 10.52 18.85 11.14
C TRP A 83 10.58 17.50 10.45
N ARG A 84 11.57 17.31 9.57
CA ARG A 84 11.70 16.09 8.75
C ARG A 84 13.14 15.63 8.64
N TRP A 85 13.31 14.33 8.49
CA TRP A 85 14.61 13.70 8.23
C TRP A 85 15.05 13.94 6.78
N LYS A 86 16.13 14.68 6.58
CA LYS A 86 16.76 14.97 5.27
C LYS A 86 18.18 14.41 5.23
N PRO A 87 18.74 14.05 4.06
CA PRO A 87 20.10 13.52 3.98
C PRO A 87 21.12 14.44 4.67
N ALA A 88 22.06 13.87 5.43
CA ALA A 88 22.95 14.62 6.33
C ALA A 88 23.95 15.58 5.61
N GLY A 89 23.94 15.62 4.27
CA GLY A 89 24.67 16.60 3.45
C GLY A 89 23.85 17.81 2.99
N SER A 90 22.57 17.93 3.37
CA SER A 90 21.72 19.08 3.06
C SER A 90 21.48 19.95 4.30
N SER A 91 22.54 20.58 4.82
CA SER A 91 22.38 21.70 5.75
C SER A 91 21.96 22.95 4.97
N GLY A 92 20.71 23.37 5.14
CA GLY A 92 20.18 24.61 4.57
C GLY A 92 20.75 25.86 5.24
N GLY A 93 20.85 26.95 4.47
CA GLY A 93 20.97 28.32 5.00
C GLY A 93 22.07 29.17 4.37
N ALA A 94 21.87 29.67 3.16
CA ALA A 94 22.51 30.90 2.70
C ALA A 94 21.46 31.78 2.03
N THR A 95 21.08 32.88 2.69
CA THR A 95 20.41 34.03 2.07
C THR A 95 21.24 34.52 0.88
N PRO A 96 20.70 34.70 -0.33
CA PRO A 96 21.44 35.35 -1.39
C PRO A 96 21.47 36.87 -1.13
N LYS A 97 22.64 37.38 -0.74
CA LYS A 97 23.01 38.80 -0.81
C LYS A 97 23.07 39.21 -2.30
N PRO A 98 22.62 40.42 -2.68
CA PRO A 98 22.38 40.77 -4.09
C PRO A 98 23.70 41.02 -4.84
N THR A 99 23.86 40.40 -5.99
CA THR A 99 24.90 40.70 -6.98
C THR A 99 24.25 41.05 -8.33
N PRO A 100 24.94 41.85 -9.17
CA PRO A 100 24.29 42.81 -10.05
C PRO A 100 23.59 42.17 -11.25
N LYS A 101 22.46 42.80 -11.60
CA LYS A 101 21.60 42.53 -12.75
C LYS A 101 22.41 42.31 -14.05
N PRO A 102 22.39 41.11 -14.64
CA PRO A 102 22.75 40.95 -16.04
C PRO A 102 21.64 41.56 -16.90
N THR A 103 22.02 42.42 -17.83
CA THR A 103 21.16 43.06 -18.81
C THR A 103 20.35 42.03 -19.59
N ALA A 104 19.04 42.28 -19.68
CA ALA A 104 18.07 41.40 -20.33
C ALA A 104 18.37 41.26 -21.83
N LYS A 105 18.73 40.04 -22.25
CA LYS A 105 18.63 39.63 -23.66
C LYS A 105 17.14 39.33 -23.96
N PRO A 106 16.60 39.76 -25.12
CA PRO A 106 15.18 39.61 -25.40
C PRO A 106 14.74 38.14 -25.38
N THR A 107 13.68 37.88 -24.61
CA THR A 107 13.04 36.59 -24.43
C THR A 107 12.44 36.10 -25.75
N PRO A 108 12.76 34.89 -26.23
CA PRO A 108 11.96 34.29 -27.30
C PRO A 108 10.56 33.97 -26.76
N LYS A 109 9.55 34.33 -27.55
CA LYS A 109 8.12 34.01 -27.36
C LYS A 109 7.97 32.51 -27.04
N PRO A 110 7.11 32.11 -26.08
CA PRO A 110 6.90 30.71 -25.76
C PRO A 110 6.36 29.99 -26.99
N THR A 111 7.19 29.14 -27.58
CA THR A 111 6.78 28.16 -28.58
C THR A 111 5.78 27.21 -27.92
N PRO A 112 4.65 26.88 -28.58
CA PRO A 112 3.72 25.88 -28.07
C PRO A 112 4.49 24.60 -27.75
N THR A 113 4.32 24.12 -26.52
CA THR A 113 4.94 22.90 -26.00
C THR A 113 4.73 21.79 -27.00
N ALA A 114 5.82 21.28 -27.59
CA ALA A 114 5.74 20.14 -28.49
C ALA A 114 4.98 19.02 -27.76
N LYS A 115 3.89 18.56 -28.37
CA LYS A 115 3.09 17.43 -27.90
C LYS A 115 4.06 16.31 -27.53
N PRO A 116 4.07 15.79 -26.29
CA PRO A 116 4.96 14.69 -25.96
C PRO A 116 4.71 13.56 -26.95
N ALA A 117 5.80 12.98 -27.48
CA ALA A 117 5.75 11.76 -28.27
C ALA A 117 4.76 10.80 -27.61
N GLY A 118 3.77 10.32 -28.37
CA GLY A 118 2.51 9.78 -27.84
C GLY A 118 2.71 8.83 -26.66
N ALA A 119 1.83 8.94 -25.67
CA ALA A 119 1.81 8.05 -24.52
C ALA A 119 1.89 6.58 -24.96
N LYS A 120 2.87 5.84 -24.41
CA LYS A 120 3.08 4.41 -24.72
C LYS A 120 2.00 3.52 -24.10
N CYS A 121 1.37 4.00 -23.03
CA CYS A 121 0.27 3.36 -22.32
C CYS A 121 -0.96 4.28 -22.29
N SER A 122 -2.15 3.69 -22.14
CA SER A 122 -3.41 4.41 -22.21
C SER A 122 -4.11 4.52 -20.86
N GLN A 123 -4.63 5.71 -20.56
CA GLN A 123 -5.48 5.97 -19.39
C GLN A 123 -6.94 5.53 -19.58
N LYS A 124 -7.33 5.06 -20.77
CA LYS A 124 -8.74 4.72 -21.09
C LYS A 124 -9.33 3.58 -20.26
N TYR A 125 -8.47 2.79 -19.60
CA TYR A 125 -8.88 1.62 -18.81
C TYR A 125 -9.05 1.93 -17.33
N LEU A 126 -8.76 3.16 -16.90
CA LEU A 126 -8.78 3.51 -15.49
C LEU A 126 -10.13 3.16 -14.84
N PRO A 127 -10.09 2.62 -13.61
CA PRO A 127 -8.92 2.48 -12.74
C PRO A 127 -8.20 1.12 -12.86
N LEU A 128 -8.27 0.46 -14.01
CA LEU A 128 -7.39 -0.65 -14.36
C LEU A 128 -6.19 -0.11 -15.15
N PRO A 129 -5.03 -0.79 -15.12
CA PRO A 129 -3.93 -0.46 -16.01
C PRO A 129 -4.30 -0.73 -17.47
N ASP A 130 -3.49 -0.19 -18.38
CA ASP A 130 -3.53 -0.60 -19.78
C ASP A 130 -3.10 -2.07 -19.91
N PRO A 131 -3.97 -2.98 -20.40
CA PRO A 131 -3.65 -4.40 -20.53
C PRO A 131 -2.50 -4.69 -21.50
N LYS A 132 -2.17 -3.76 -22.41
CA LYS A 132 -0.98 -3.90 -23.28
C LYS A 132 0.31 -3.63 -22.52
N CYS A 133 0.30 -2.65 -21.61
CA CYS A 133 1.47 -2.31 -20.81
C CYS A 133 1.63 -3.25 -19.61
N GLN A 134 0.53 -3.59 -18.95
CA GLN A 134 0.50 -4.47 -17.79
C GLN A 134 -0.50 -5.61 -17.98
N PRO A 135 -0.11 -6.69 -18.68
CA PRO A 135 -0.92 -7.91 -18.79
C PRO A 135 -1.03 -8.72 -17.48
N GLY A 136 -0.20 -8.42 -16.47
CA GLY A 136 -0.19 -9.12 -15.17
C GLY A 136 0.79 -10.29 -15.11
N THR A 137 2.09 -10.00 -15.09
CA THR A 137 3.12 -11.04 -14.93
C THR A 137 3.03 -11.71 -13.56
N ARG A 138 3.01 -13.05 -13.54
CA ARG A 138 3.01 -13.88 -12.33
C ARG A 138 4.43 -14.17 -11.84
N ASN A 139 4.56 -14.49 -10.56
CA ASN A 139 5.79 -15.02 -9.97
C ASN A 139 5.83 -16.53 -10.21
N PRO A 140 6.82 -17.06 -10.95
CA PRO A 140 6.91 -18.50 -11.25
C PRO A 140 7.12 -19.36 -10.00
N ALA A 141 7.60 -18.80 -8.89
CA ALA A 141 7.75 -19.52 -7.63
C ALA A 141 6.42 -19.74 -6.88
N VAL A 142 5.34 -19.06 -7.31
CA VAL A 142 4.01 -19.19 -6.69
C VAL A 142 3.09 -19.96 -7.63
N THR A 143 2.89 -21.23 -7.31
CA THR A 143 1.97 -22.14 -7.99
C THR A 143 0.92 -22.63 -6.99
N GLN A 144 -0.08 -23.38 -7.46
CA GLN A 144 -1.10 -23.94 -6.58
C GLN A 144 -0.49 -24.87 -5.52
N GLU A 145 0.57 -25.57 -5.89
CA GLU A 145 1.30 -26.53 -5.05
C GLU A 145 2.15 -25.83 -4.00
N THR A 146 2.65 -24.62 -4.28
CA THR A 146 3.52 -23.88 -3.36
C THR A 146 2.78 -22.85 -2.50
N ILE A 147 1.46 -22.68 -2.62
CA ILE A 147 0.74 -21.61 -1.89
C ILE A 147 0.91 -21.70 -0.37
N LYS A 148 1.01 -22.92 0.18
CA LYS A 148 1.13 -23.15 1.63
C LYS A 148 2.51 -22.80 2.19
N SER A 149 3.55 -22.78 1.36
CA SER A 149 4.90 -22.31 1.72
C SER A 149 5.19 -20.89 1.24
N THR A 150 4.37 -20.34 0.35
CA THR A 150 4.50 -19.00 -0.22
C THR A 150 3.42 -18.04 0.29
N ILE A 151 2.40 -17.74 -0.52
CA ILE A 151 1.44 -16.66 -0.29
C ILE A 151 0.58 -16.85 0.96
N CYS A 152 0.40 -18.07 1.45
CA CYS A 152 -0.35 -18.36 2.67
C CYS A 152 0.54 -18.39 3.92
N THR A 153 1.84 -18.13 3.79
CA THR A 153 2.78 -17.99 4.91
C THR A 153 2.80 -16.54 5.40
N PRO A 154 2.69 -16.28 6.72
CA PRO A 154 2.79 -14.94 7.27
C PRO A 154 4.03 -14.17 6.77
N GLY A 155 3.81 -12.93 6.37
CA GLY A 155 4.88 -12.03 5.93
C GLY A 155 5.47 -12.30 4.55
N TYR A 156 4.93 -13.25 3.76
CA TYR A 156 5.44 -13.56 2.41
C TYR A 156 5.57 -12.33 1.52
N SER A 157 4.49 -11.54 1.37
CA SER A 157 4.49 -10.34 0.52
C SER A 157 5.55 -9.33 0.96
N ARG A 158 5.81 -9.18 2.27
CA ARG A 158 6.88 -8.30 2.79
C ARG A 158 8.27 -8.79 2.39
N ARG A 159 8.52 -10.10 2.43
CA ARG A 159 9.83 -10.69 2.05
C ARG A 159 10.13 -10.53 0.57
N VAL A 160 9.12 -10.57 -0.29
CA VAL A 160 9.29 -10.51 -1.75
C VAL A 160 9.04 -9.13 -2.36
N ALA A 161 8.57 -8.16 -1.56
CA ALA A 161 8.30 -6.81 -2.03
C ALA A 161 9.57 -6.18 -2.64
N PRO A 162 9.44 -5.43 -3.75
CA PRO A 162 10.58 -4.70 -4.28
C PRO A 162 11.02 -3.59 -3.32
N PRO A 163 12.31 -3.21 -3.32
CA PRO A 163 12.79 -2.03 -2.59
C PRO A 163 12.01 -0.77 -3.00
N ALA A 164 11.81 0.15 -2.07
CA ALA A 164 11.10 1.40 -2.33
C ALA A 164 11.78 2.24 -3.43
N SER A 165 13.12 2.22 -3.50
CA SER A 165 13.90 2.89 -4.54
C SER A 165 13.53 2.41 -5.96
N TYR A 166 13.36 1.09 -6.13
CA TYR A 166 12.92 0.50 -7.39
C TYR A 166 11.51 0.97 -7.77
N ALA A 167 10.56 0.87 -6.83
CA ALA A 167 9.17 1.27 -7.06
C ALA A 167 9.05 2.76 -7.40
N ASN A 168 9.80 3.62 -6.71
CA ASN A 168 9.80 5.07 -6.95
C ASN A 168 10.36 5.43 -8.34
N ALA A 169 11.47 4.82 -8.74
CA ALA A 169 12.06 5.05 -10.06
C ALA A 169 11.14 4.57 -11.20
N LEU A 170 10.50 3.41 -11.02
CA LEU A 170 9.55 2.86 -11.98
C LEU A 170 8.33 3.77 -12.13
N ARG A 171 7.77 4.24 -11.01
CA ARG A 171 6.60 5.13 -10.98
C ARG A 171 6.81 6.40 -11.80
N VAL A 172 7.93 7.09 -11.60
CA VAL A 172 8.28 8.32 -12.34
C VAL A 172 8.31 8.03 -13.85
N THR A 173 8.93 6.92 -14.24
CA THR A 173 9.03 6.49 -15.63
C THR A 173 7.65 6.21 -16.22
N GLN A 174 6.82 5.45 -15.51
CA GLN A 174 5.52 5.01 -16.02
C GLN A 174 4.47 6.14 -16.03
N ILE A 175 4.55 7.10 -15.11
CA ILE A 175 3.70 8.30 -15.16
C ILE A 175 3.85 9.01 -16.51
N ALA A 176 5.08 9.14 -17.01
CA ALA A 176 5.35 9.69 -18.33
C ALA A 176 4.85 8.77 -19.46
N GLN A 177 5.01 7.44 -19.32
CA GLN A 177 4.54 6.47 -20.32
C GLN A 177 3.02 6.46 -20.50
N TYR A 178 2.27 6.64 -19.40
CA TYR A 178 0.81 6.77 -19.41
C TYR A 178 0.34 8.14 -19.92
N GLY A 179 1.25 9.11 -20.07
CA GLY A 179 0.93 10.47 -20.51
C GLY A 179 0.03 11.22 -19.52
N TYR A 180 0.16 10.97 -18.22
CA TYR A 180 -0.60 11.72 -17.23
C TYR A 180 -0.23 13.21 -17.28
N GLY A 181 -1.24 14.07 -17.22
CA GLY A 181 -1.04 15.52 -17.09
C GLY A 181 -0.43 15.89 -15.74
N ASP A 182 -0.94 15.26 -14.68
CA ASP A 182 -0.32 15.31 -13.36
C ASP A 182 0.91 14.39 -13.32
N ARG A 183 2.06 14.95 -12.97
CA ARG A 183 3.34 14.21 -12.92
C ARG A 183 3.91 14.11 -11.52
N LYS A 184 3.15 14.52 -10.49
CA LYS A 184 3.61 14.48 -9.10
C LYS A 184 3.55 13.03 -8.58
N PRO A 185 4.70 12.37 -8.30
CA PRO A 185 4.71 10.95 -7.98
C PRO A 185 3.93 10.55 -6.73
N SER A 186 3.72 11.48 -5.80
CA SER A 186 2.94 11.23 -4.57
C SER A 186 1.44 11.05 -4.83
N HIS A 187 0.93 11.42 -6.00
CA HIS A 187 -0.47 11.23 -6.36
C HIS A 187 -0.75 9.84 -6.98
N TYR A 188 0.28 9.00 -7.05
CA TYR A 188 0.23 7.65 -7.62
C TYR A 188 0.80 6.64 -6.63
N LYS A 189 0.18 5.46 -6.52
CA LYS A 189 0.72 4.27 -5.86
C LYS A 189 1.34 3.39 -6.94
N GLU A 190 2.58 2.94 -6.74
CA GLU A 190 3.17 1.91 -7.59
C GLU A 190 2.56 0.58 -7.17
N ASP A 191 1.72 0.00 -8.02
CA ASP A 191 0.79 -1.03 -7.62
C ASP A 191 0.84 -2.25 -8.54
N HIS A 192 0.60 -3.44 -7.99
CA HIS A 192 0.64 -4.69 -8.73
C HIS A 192 -0.74 -5.04 -9.29
N LEU A 193 -0.88 -5.32 -10.59
CA LEU A 193 -2.15 -5.79 -11.15
C LEU A 193 -2.59 -7.13 -10.55
N ILE A 194 -1.68 -8.11 -10.53
CA ILE A 194 -1.80 -9.31 -9.69
C ILE A 194 -0.98 -9.02 -8.43
N PRO A 195 -1.57 -8.96 -7.23
CA PRO A 195 -0.85 -8.63 -6.01
C PRO A 195 0.14 -9.72 -5.62
N LEU A 196 1.13 -9.35 -4.79
CA LEU A 196 2.08 -10.30 -4.22
C LEU A 196 1.37 -11.43 -3.44
N SER A 197 0.24 -11.13 -2.79
CA SER A 197 -0.60 -12.09 -2.07
C SER A 197 -1.28 -13.12 -2.98
N LEU A 198 -1.33 -12.89 -4.30
CA LEU A 198 -1.81 -13.83 -5.30
C LEU A 198 -0.70 -14.27 -6.26
N GLY A 199 0.56 -14.14 -5.85
CA GLY A 199 1.70 -14.59 -6.64
C GLY A 199 1.97 -13.73 -7.87
N GLY A 200 1.72 -12.43 -7.81
CA GLY A 200 2.19 -11.48 -8.80
C GLY A 200 3.71 -11.34 -8.79
N SER A 201 4.30 -11.03 -9.95
CA SER A 201 5.73 -10.75 -10.05
C SER A 201 6.07 -9.46 -9.29
N PRO A 202 7.10 -9.46 -8.42
CA PRO A 202 7.39 -8.32 -7.57
C PRO A 202 8.01 -7.14 -8.30
N LYS A 203 8.76 -7.38 -9.37
CA LYS A 203 9.56 -6.38 -10.11
C LYS A 203 9.25 -6.34 -11.61
N SER A 204 8.22 -7.00 -12.10
CA SER A 204 7.88 -6.92 -13.53
C SER A 204 7.13 -5.63 -13.81
N ALA A 205 7.65 -4.78 -14.70
CA ALA A 205 6.94 -3.61 -15.22
C ALA A 205 5.65 -3.98 -15.99
N LYS A 206 5.49 -5.25 -16.37
CA LYS A 206 4.25 -5.82 -16.95
C LYS A 206 3.23 -6.26 -15.89
N ASN A 207 3.57 -6.16 -14.61
CA ASN A 207 2.65 -6.35 -13.48
C ASN A 207 2.53 -5.09 -12.61
N LEU A 208 3.44 -4.13 -12.75
CA LEU A 208 3.52 -2.90 -11.97
C LEU A 208 3.05 -1.70 -12.79
N TRP A 209 2.21 -0.85 -12.20
CA TRP A 209 1.73 0.37 -12.83
C TRP A 209 1.51 1.52 -11.82
N PRO A 210 1.55 2.78 -12.27
CA PRO A 210 1.31 3.94 -11.43
C PRO A 210 -0.20 4.17 -11.31
N GLN A 211 -0.80 3.57 -10.28
CA GLN A 211 -2.23 3.72 -9.97
C GLN A 211 -2.52 5.11 -9.39
N PRO A 212 -3.40 5.91 -10.00
CA PRO A 212 -3.80 7.19 -9.42
C PRO A 212 -4.53 7.00 -8.08
N VAL A 213 -4.17 7.80 -7.08
CA VAL A 213 -4.80 7.74 -5.74
C VAL A 213 -6.17 8.46 -5.73
N LEU A 214 -6.32 9.54 -6.51
CA LEU A 214 -7.49 10.44 -6.45
C LEU A 214 -8.21 10.67 -7.79
N ALA A 215 -7.73 10.13 -8.91
CA ALA A 215 -8.21 10.52 -10.25
C ALA A 215 -9.36 9.67 -10.82
N GLY A 216 -9.96 8.77 -10.04
CA GLY A 216 -10.99 7.85 -10.53
C GLY A 216 -12.39 8.17 -10.01
N LYS A 217 -13.39 8.26 -10.90
CA LYS A 217 -14.79 8.08 -10.49
C LYS A 217 -14.95 6.66 -9.93
N GLY A 218 -15.10 6.57 -8.60
CA GLY A 218 -15.84 5.51 -7.93
C GLY A 218 -15.08 4.33 -7.33
N LYS A 219 -13.74 4.19 -7.43
CA LYS A 219 -12.95 3.26 -6.58
C LYS A 219 -11.48 3.70 -6.46
N THR A 220 -10.94 3.59 -5.26
CA THR A 220 -9.59 3.99 -4.80
C THR A 220 -8.62 2.80 -4.77
N PRO A 221 -7.31 3.03 -4.59
CA PRO A 221 -6.36 1.96 -4.24
C PRO A 221 -6.81 1.11 -3.05
N ALA A 222 -7.46 1.71 -2.04
CA ALA A 222 -7.96 0.99 -0.87
C ALA A 222 -9.09 -0.02 -1.23
N ASP A 223 -9.95 0.32 -2.19
CA ASP A 223 -10.98 -0.61 -2.67
C ASP A 223 -10.37 -1.83 -3.38
N LYS A 224 -9.23 -1.62 -4.06
CA LYS A 224 -8.47 -2.73 -4.65
C LYS A 224 -7.81 -3.56 -3.55
N ASP A 225 -7.18 -2.95 -2.56
CA ASP A 225 -6.57 -3.65 -1.42
C ASP A 225 -7.60 -4.56 -0.70
N ALA A 226 -8.86 -4.13 -0.56
CA ALA A 226 -9.93 -4.96 -0.01
C ALA A 226 -10.28 -6.18 -0.88
N VAL A 227 -10.36 -6.00 -2.21
CA VAL A 227 -10.55 -7.11 -3.16
C VAL A 227 -9.39 -8.11 -3.05
N GLU A 228 -8.15 -7.63 -3.00
CA GLU A 228 -6.97 -8.48 -2.89
C GLU A 228 -6.98 -9.32 -1.62
N LEU A 229 -7.38 -8.72 -0.49
CA LEU A 229 -7.52 -9.41 0.79
C LEU A 229 -8.58 -10.52 0.72
N THR A 230 -9.75 -10.25 0.13
CA THR A 230 -10.81 -11.25 -0.05
C THR A 230 -10.35 -12.41 -0.91
N LEU A 231 -9.72 -12.13 -2.06
CA LEU A 231 -9.24 -13.19 -2.95
C LEU A 231 -8.11 -14.01 -2.33
N TRP A 232 -7.19 -13.37 -1.60
CA TRP A 232 -6.11 -14.07 -0.91
C TRP A 232 -6.66 -15.04 0.14
N ARG A 233 -7.65 -14.61 0.95
CA ARG A 233 -8.31 -15.49 1.94
C ARG A 233 -8.97 -16.69 1.26
N ALA A 234 -9.77 -16.46 0.23
CA ALA A 234 -10.43 -17.53 -0.51
C ALA A 234 -9.43 -18.55 -1.10
N VAL A 235 -8.29 -18.08 -1.62
CA VAL A 235 -7.22 -18.97 -2.09
C VAL A 235 -6.58 -19.75 -0.95
N CYS A 236 -6.25 -19.09 0.16
CA CYS A 236 -5.57 -19.75 1.28
C CYS A 236 -6.45 -20.71 2.07
N HIS A 237 -7.77 -20.50 2.06
CA HIS A 237 -8.78 -21.44 2.57
C HIS A 237 -9.13 -22.57 1.58
N GLY A 238 -8.67 -22.49 0.32
CA GLY A 238 -8.95 -23.50 -0.70
C GLY A 238 -10.33 -23.36 -1.35
N GLU A 239 -11.04 -22.27 -1.11
CA GLU A 239 -12.35 -21.97 -1.71
C GLU A 239 -12.23 -21.64 -3.20
N VAL A 240 -11.11 -21.03 -3.61
CA VAL A 240 -10.83 -20.64 -5.00
C VAL A 240 -9.43 -21.08 -5.42
N PRO A 241 -9.26 -21.75 -6.58
CA PRO A 241 -7.93 -22.04 -7.12
C PRO A 241 -7.15 -20.75 -7.44
N LEU A 242 -5.85 -20.72 -7.14
CA LEU A 242 -4.96 -19.58 -7.37
C LEU A 242 -5.08 -19.02 -8.79
N ALA A 243 -5.09 -19.90 -9.79
CA ALA A 243 -5.18 -19.50 -11.19
C ALA A 243 -6.48 -18.74 -11.52
N LYS A 244 -7.60 -19.09 -10.88
CA LYS A 244 -8.90 -18.41 -11.05
C LYS A 244 -8.88 -17.03 -10.40
N ALA A 245 -8.32 -16.91 -9.20
CA ALA A 245 -8.14 -15.63 -8.53
C ALA A 245 -7.24 -14.67 -9.35
N GLN A 246 -6.09 -15.16 -9.81
CA GLN A 246 -5.17 -14.42 -10.69
C GLN A 246 -5.84 -13.96 -11.99
N GLN A 247 -6.61 -14.83 -12.64
CA GLN A 247 -7.34 -14.48 -13.87
C GLN A 247 -8.45 -13.45 -13.61
N ALA A 248 -9.17 -13.57 -12.50
CA ALA A 248 -10.26 -12.67 -12.14
C ALA A 248 -9.75 -11.25 -11.86
N ILE A 249 -8.70 -11.13 -11.04
CA ILE A 249 -8.13 -9.83 -10.67
C ILE A 249 -7.44 -9.14 -11.84
N ALA A 250 -6.65 -9.88 -12.65
CA ALA A 250 -5.98 -9.33 -13.82
C ALA A 250 -6.96 -8.87 -14.90
N LYS A 251 -8.08 -9.58 -15.08
CA LYS A 251 -9.12 -9.18 -16.04
C LYS A 251 -9.84 -7.92 -15.59
N ASN A 252 -10.38 -7.95 -14.36
CA ASN A 252 -11.07 -6.80 -13.79
C ASN A 252 -11.26 -6.95 -12.28
N TRP A 253 -10.31 -6.41 -11.52
CA TRP A 253 -10.33 -6.39 -10.05
C TRP A 253 -11.64 -5.82 -9.47
N ARG A 254 -12.31 -4.86 -10.12
CA ARG A 254 -13.58 -4.28 -9.62
C ARG A 254 -14.72 -5.30 -9.57
N THR A 255 -14.61 -6.38 -10.33
CA THR A 255 -15.64 -7.42 -10.48
C THR A 255 -15.15 -8.81 -10.07
N ALA A 256 -13.90 -8.93 -9.62
CA ALA A 256 -13.25 -10.22 -9.39
C ALA A 256 -13.95 -11.06 -8.32
N VAL A 257 -14.30 -10.44 -7.19
CA VAL A 257 -15.06 -11.05 -6.08
C VAL A 257 -16.39 -11.63 -6.59
N ARG A 258 -17.24 -10.79 -7.18
CA ARG A 258 -18.52 -11.22 -7.78
C ARG A 258 -18.36 -12.33 -8.82
N ARG A 259 -17.33 -12.25 -9.67
CA ARG A 259 -17.09 -13.25 -10.72
C ARG A 259 -16.73 -14.63 -10.15
N LEU A 260 -16.19 -14.67 -8.94
CA LEU A 260 -15.82 -15.90 -8.24
C LEU A 260 -16.90 -16.38 -7.26
N GLY A 261 -18.02 -15.64 -7.12
CA GLY A 261 -19.09 -16.00 -6.19
C GLY A 261 -18.73 -15.80 -4.72
N LEU A 262 -17.81 -14.86 -4.44
CA LEU A 262 -17.38 -14.47 -3.10
C LEU A 262 -18.13 -13.22 -2.60
#